data_AF-A0A660YGH2-F1
#
_entry.id   AF-A0A660YGH2-F1
#
_cell.length_a   1.000
_cell.length_b   1.000
_cell.length_c   1.000
_cell.angle_alpha   90.00
_cell.angle_beta   90.00
_cell.angle_gamma   90.00
#
_symmetry.space_group_name_H-M   'P 1'
#
loop_
_entity.id
_entity.type
_entity.pdbx_description
1 polymer ?
#
loop_
_entity_poly.entity_id
_entity_poly.type
_entity_poly.pdbx_seq_one_letter_code
_entity_poly.pdbx_strand_id
1 'polypeptide(L)'
;DLHPSPEKVGEVVERTEGMLRRWGKPILDSGVPDAIAIFESAFEHQKRAEEALKSGRLKEALLQTHVATRMLLRAMSLAGITPE
;
A
#
# COMPACT_ATOMS: atom_id res chain seq x y z
N ASP A 1 -3.91 -11.38 23.67
CA ASP A 1 -2.78 -11.32 22.73
C ASP A 1 -3.16 -11.70 21.33
N LEU A 2 -3.42 -10.71 20.49
CA LEU A 2 -3.58 -10.90 19.04
C LEU A 2 -2.20 -10.79 18.39
N HIS A 3 -1.40 -11.86 18.48
CA HIS A 3 -0.23 -11.98 17.62
C HIS A 3 -0.71 -12.29 16.19
N PRO A 4 -0.40 -11.45 15.20
CA PRO A 4 -0.82 -11.71 13.82
C PRO A 4 -0.06 -12.94 13.29
N SER A 5 -0.75 -13.85 12.60
CA SER A 5 -0.09 -15.01 11.96
C SER A 5 0.61 -14.57 10.66
N PRO A 6 1.74 -15.19 10.29
CA PRO A 6 2.44 -14.87 9.05
C PRO A 6 1.54 -14.93 7.81
N GLU A 7 0.68 -15.94 7.72
CA GLU A 7 -0.24 -16.13 6.57
C GLU A 7 -1.19 -14.94 6.42
N LYS A 8 -1.85 -14.52 7.51
CA LYS A 8 -2.77 -13.38 7.48
C LYS A 8 -2.08 -12.07 7.15
N VAL A 9 -0.85 -11.87 7.64
CA VAL A 9 -0.06 -10.69 7.26
C VAL A 9 0.33 -10.76 5.79
N GLY A 10 0.71 -11.94 5.30
CA GLY A 10 1.02 -12.17 3.89
C GLY A 10 -0.14 -11.82 2.97
N GLU A 11 -1.35 -12.30 3.28
CA GLU A 11 -2.57 -11.98 2.53
C GLU A 11 -2.84 -10.47 2.47
N VAL A 12 -2.62 -9.76 3.57
CA VAL A 12 -2.82 -8.30 3.64
C VAL A 12 -1.77 -7.56 2.81
N VAL A 13 -0.50 -7.97 2.92
CA VAL A 13 0.61 -7.41 2.11
C VAL A 13 0.35 -7.62 0.62
N GLU A 14 -0.01 -8.85 0.21
CA GLU A 14 -0.29 -9.19 -1.19
C GLU A 14 -1.51 -8.44 -1.73
N ARG A 15 -2.58 -8.34 -0.94
CA ARG A 15 -3.77 -7.57 -1.33
C ARG A 15 -3.43 -6.11 -1.59
N THR A 16 -2.65 -5.47 -0.71
CA THR A 16 -2.24 -4.08 -0.89
C THR A 16 -1.34 -3.91 -2.11
N GLU A 17 -0.43 -4.85 -2.38
CA GLU A 17 0.37 -4.83 -3.61
C GLU A 17 -0.52 -4.92 -4.86
N GLY A 18 -1.53 -5.79 -4.85
CA GLY A 18 -2.51 -5.87 -5.94
C GLY A 18 -3.25 -4.55 -6.18
N MET A 19 -3.62 -3.85 -5.11
CA MET A 19 -4.25 -2.52 -5.21
C MET A 19 -3.29 -1.47 -5.80
N LEU A 20 -2.04 -1.44 -5.36
CA LEU A 20 -1.02 -0.52 -5.88
C LEU A 20 -0.76 -0.75 -7.37
N ARG A 21 -0.67 -2.00 -7.81
CA ARG A 21 -0.54 -2.33 -9.24
C ARG A 21 -1.77 -1.90 -10.05
N ARG A 22 -2.97 -2.16 -9.55
CA ARG A 22 -4.23 -1.84 -10.23
C ARG A 22 -4.39 -0.33 -10.44
N TRP A 23 -4.08 0.46 -9.41
CA TRP A 23 -4.36 1.90 -9.42
C TRP A 23 -3.15 2.77 -9.76
N GLY A 24 -1.94 2.21 -9.81
CA GLY A 24 -0.73 2.97 -10.09
C GLY A 24 -0.79 3.70 -11.43
N LYS A 25 -1.09 3.00 -12.53
CA LYS A 25 -1.21 3.65 -13.84
C LYS A 25 -2.31 4.74 -13.88
N PRO A 26 -3.55 4.48 -13.43
CA PRO A 26 -4.57 5.53 -13.32
C PRO A 26 -4.12 6.77 -12.54
N ILE A 27 -3.40 6.61 -11.43
CA ILE A 27 -2.89 7.74 -10.64
C ILE A 27 -1.82 8.50 -11.40
N LEU A 28 -0.86 7.80 -12.03
CA LEU A 28 0.19 8.43 -12.83
C LEU A 28 -0.38 9.20 -14.03
N ASP A 29 -1.35 8.62 -14.72
CA ASP A 29 -2.01 9.22 -15.88
C ASP A 29 -2.89 10.44 -15.50
N SER A 30 -3.27 10.60 -14.22
CA SER A 30 -4.05 11.76 -13.77
C SER A 30 -3.31 13.09 -13.91
N GLY A 31 -1.97 13.06 -13.95
CA GLY A 31 -1.13 14.25 -14.03
C GLY A 31 -1.17 15.15 -12.79
N VAL A 32 -1.81 14.72 -11.69
CA VAL A 32 -1.89 15.49 -10.44
C VAL A 32 -0.60 15.25 -9.62
N PRO A 33 0.29 16.23 -9.47
CA PRO A 33 1.61 16.00 -8.87
C PRO A 33 1.54 15.46 -7.43
N ASP A 34 0.62 15.99 -6.62
CA ASP A 34 0.44 15.53 -5.23
C ASP A 34 -0.06 14.08 -5.14
N ALA A 35 -0.92 13.65 -6.08
CA ALA A 35 -1.41 12.28 -6.12
C ALA A 35 -0.27 11.31 -6.45
N ILE A 36 0.58 11.68 -7.42
CA ILE A 36 1.75 10.91 -7.84
C ILE A 36 2.74 10.77 -6.68
N ALA A 37 3.11 11.88 -6.02
CA ALA A 37 4.07 11.86 -4.92
C ALA A 37 3.60 11.00 -3.72
N ILE A 38 2.30 11.06 -3.39
CA ILE A 38 1.71 10.23 -2.34
C ILE A 38 1.68 8.75 -2.76
N PHE A 39 1.38 8.46 -4.03
CA PHE A 39 1.40 7.09 -4.55
C PHE A 39 2.81 6.48 -4.54
N GLU A 40 3.83 7.23 -4.96
CA GLU A 40 5.23 6.79 -4.88
C GLU A 40 5.63 6.48 -3.43
N SER A 41 5.21 7.34 -2.48
CA SER A 41 5.42 7.09 -1.05
C SER A 41 4.70 5.83 -0.56
N ALA A 42 3.47 5.59 -1.03
CA ALA A 42 2.73 4.37 -0.72
C ALA A 42 3.48 3.11 -1.19
N PHE A 43 4.10 3.17 -2.37
CA PHE A 43 4.90 2.07 -2.92
C PHE A 43 6.15 1.80 -2.08
N GLU A 44 6.84 2.83 -1.60
CA GLU A 44 7.99 2.67 -0.70
C GLU A 44 7.60 2.06 0.66
N HIS A 45 6.44 2.43 1.22
CA HIS A 45 5.91 1.77 2.41
C HIS A 45 5.58 0.29 2.16
N GLN A 46 5.01 -0.04 1.00
CA GLN A 46 4.73 -1.42 0.65
C GLN A 46 6.01 -2.27 0.51
N LYS A 47 7.07 -1.74 -0.12
CA LYS A 47 8.38 -2.43 -0.16
C LYS A 47 8.90 -2.76 1.24
N ARG A 48 8.83 -1.79 2.16
CA ARG A 48 9.21 -2.01 3.58
C ARG A 48 8.34 -3.08 4.25
N ALA A 49 7.05 -3.13 3.91
CA ALA A 49 6.15 -4.16 4.42
C ALA A 49 6.56 -5.56 3.95
N GLU A 50 6.91 -5.71 2.67
CA GLU A 50 7.39 -6.97 2.10
C GLU A 50 8.71 -7.42 2.74
N GLU A 51 9.66 -6.50 2.93
CA GLU A 51 10.95 -6.78 3.59
C GLU A 51 10.75 -7.20 5.05
N ALA A 52 9.86 -6.51 5.77
CA ALA A 52 9.50 -6.86 7.13
C ALA A 52 8.84 -8.24 7.21
N LEU A 53 7.93 -8.57 6.29
CA LEU A 53 7.29 -9.88 6.21
C LEU A 53 8.32 -10.99 5.95
N LYS A 54 9.20 -10.81 4.95
CA LYS A 54 10.29 -11.76 4.63
C LYS A 54 11.22 -12.00 5.83
N SER A 55 11.38 -10.99 6.68
CA SER A 55 12.21 -11.06 7.88
C SER A 55 11.47 -11.52 9.14
N GLY A 56 10.19 -11.92 9.03
CA GLY A 56 9.37 -12.33 10.19
C GLY A 56 8.93 -11.19 11.12
N ARG A 57 9.15 -9.92 10.74
CA ARG A 57 8.74 -8.73 11.51
C ARG A 57 7.27 -8.39 11.24
N LEU A 58 6.37 -9.28 11.64
CA LEU A 58 4.94 -9.25 11.28
C LEU A 58 4.21 -7.96 11.68
N LYS A 59 4.51 -7.41 12.87
CA LYS A 59 3.90 -6.16 13.35
C LYS A 59 4.31 -4.97 12.48
N GLU A 60 5.57 -4.94 12.07
CA GLU A 60 6.10 -3.89 11.19
C GLU A 60 5.50 -4.02 9.80
N ALA A 61 5.43 -5.25 9.25
CA ALA A 61 4.78 -5.49 7.96
C ALA A 61 3.34 -4.95 7.94
N LEU A 62 2.52 -5.28 8.94
CA LEU A 62 1.16 -4.73 9.05
C LEU A 62 1.12 -3.20 9.15
N LEU A 63 2.00 -2.61 9.97
CA LEU A 63 2.07 -1.16 10.11
C LEU A 63 2.37 -0.49 8.76
N GLN A 64 3.38 -0.98 8.05
CA GLN A 64 3.78 -0.44 6.76
C GLN A 64 2.68 -0.62 5.71
N THR A 65 2.00 -1.78 5.67
CA THR A 65 0.88 -2.01 4.76
C THR A 65 -0.33 -1.11 5.05
N HIS A 66 -0.64 -0.82 6.31
CA HIS A 66 -1.68 0.13 6.66
C HIS A 66 -1.34 1.56 6.23
N VAL A 67 -0.07 1.96 6.35
CA VAL A 67 0.39 3.27 5.85
C VAL A 67 0.26 3.32 4.32
N ALA A 68 0.77 2.32 3.61
CA ALA A 68 0.66 2.23 2.15
C ALA A 68 -0.79 2.30 1.67
N THR A 69 -1.70 1.56 2.31
CA THR A 69 -3.12 1.55 1.97
C THR A 69 -3.77 2.93 2.15
N ARG A 70 -3.50 3.62 3.27
CA ARG A 70 -4.03 4.97 3.50
C ARG A 70 -3.50 5.98 2.48
N MET A 71 -2.22 5.90 2.16
CA MET A 71 -1.61 6.76 1.14
C MET A 71 -2.20 6.49 -0.24
N LEU A 72 -2.37 5.23 -0.64
CA LEU A 72 -3.00 4.88 -1.91
C LEU A 72 -4.42 5.45 -2.00
N LEU A 73 -5.26 5.27 -0.97
CA LEU A 73 -6.61 5.83 -0.95
C LEU A 73 -6.60 7.36 -1.06
N ARG A 74 -5.63 8.02 -0.42
CA ARG A 74 -5.46 9.48 -0.54
C ARG A 74 -5.04 9.90 -1.95
N ALA A 75 -4.09 9.18 -2.56
CA ALA A 75 -3.66 9.42 -3.92
C ALA A 75 -4.82 9.26 -4.92
N MET A 76 -5.62 8.21 -4.77
CA MET A 76 -6.83 7.99 -5.58
C MET A 76 -7.81 9.15 -5.43
N SER A 77 -8.07 9.60 -4.20
CA SER A 77 -8.95 10.76 -3.95
C SER A 77 -8.45 12.04 -4.61
N LEU A 78 -7.14 12.32 -4.59
CA LEU A 78 -6.55 13.49 -5.24
C LEU A 78 -6.59 13.40 -6.76
N ALA A 79 -6.44 12.19 -7.31
CA ALA A 79 -6.54 11.92 -8.74
C ALA A 79 -7.99 11.89 -9.26
N GLY A 80 -9.00 12.05 -8.38
CA GLY A 80 -10.41 11.95 -8.76
C GLY A 80 -10.88 10.52 -9.09
N ILE A 81 -10.18 9.50 -8.59
CA ILE A 81 -10.49 8.09 -8.82
C ILE A 81 -11.38 7.58 -7.69
N THR A 82 -12.58 7.13 -8.04
CA THR A 82 -13.48 6.44 -7.11
C THR A 82 -13.36 4.93 -7.34
N PRO A 83 -12.97 4.13 -6.33
CA PRO A 83 -13.05 2.68 -6.44
C PRO A 83 -14.52 2.26 -6.56
N GLU A 84 -14.80 1.38 -7.54
CA GLU A 84 -16.11 0.72 -7.72
C GLU A 84 -16.47 -0.19 -6.55
#